data_AF-A0A380KBC6-F1
#
_entry.id   AF-A0A380KBC6-F1
#
_cell.length_a   1.000
_cell.length_b   1.000
_cell.length_c   1.000
_cell.angle_alpha   90.00
_cell.angle_beta   90.00
_cell.angle_gamma   90.00
#
_symmetry.space_group_name_H-M   'P 1'
#
loop_
_entity.id
_entity.type
_entity.pdbx_description
1 polymer ?
#
loop_
_entity_poly.entity_id
_entity_poly.type
_entity_poly.pdbx_seq_one_letter_code
_entity_poly.pdbx_strand_id
1 'polypeptide(L)'
;MASFHFSIALLVEVFFYKTPRLWVILLFSLTILTSFSTTGMVLLVIVAFYLIMTFKKSTVVIQLVKLLLLPLSFIVGLFLITYLLNTRLDTVGSGQIRIDDFIIGFKTWLERPVFGYGYGNVAPLTAKMGMWRIWNRGFSNSVMTILAQGGVLIFSVYILPIFKGITNMIVQKSMNQLLFTILFLYLYAVTITTYNYLPILIILFIWDSNSWNIYESSRV
;
A
#
# COMPACT_ATOMS: atom_id res chain seq x y z
N MET A 1 8.69 8.63 1.74
CA MET A 1 8.67 7.80 0.50
C MET A 1 9.60 6.58 0.55
N ALA A 2 10.71 6.57 1.30
CA ALA A 2 11.61 5.40 1.37
C ALA A 2 10.91 4.11 1.82
N SER A 3 10.11 4.18 2.90
CA SER A 3 9.32 3.04 3.40
C SER A 3 8.44 2.39 2.32
N PHE A 4 7.82 3.19 1.43
CA PHE A 4 7.04 2.67 0.31
C PHE A 4 7.89 1.80 -0.63
N HIS A 5 9.07 2.26 -1.02
CA HIS A 5 9.95 1.53 -1.94
C HIS A 5 10.45 0.23 -1.30
N PHE A 6 10.83 0.26 -0.02
CA PHE A 6 11.21 -0.96 0.71
C PHE A 6 10.04 -1.93 0.87
N SER A 7 8.82 -1.42 1.09
CA SER A 7 7.62 -2.25 1.11
C SER A 7 7.36 -2.91 -0.25
N ILE A 8 7.47 -2.18 -1.36
CA ILE A 8 7.36 -2.78 -2.70
C ILE A 8 8.42 -3.85 -2.91
N ALA A 9 9.68 -3.59 -2.56
CA ALA A 9 10.76 -4.54 -2.72
C ALA A 9 10.53 -5.82 -1.89
N LEU A 10 10.04 -5.68 -0.65
CA LEU A 10 9.63 -6.81 0.18
C LEU A 10 8.49 -7.61 -0.46
N LEU A 11 7.44 -6.92 -0.94
CA LEU A 11 6.31 -7.57 -1.60
C LEU A 11 6.75 -8.35 -2.85
N VAL A 12 7.67 -7.78 -3.65
CA VAL A 12 8.23 -8.47 -4.83
C VAL A 12 9.00 -9.72 -4.41
N GLU A 13 9.88 -9.64 -3.41
CA GLU A 13 10.63 -10.80 -2.92
C GLU A 13 9.70 -11.92 -2.42
N VAL A 14 8.64 -11.57 -1.69
CA VAL A 14 7.72 -12.54 -1.08
C VAL A 14 6.78 -13.18 -2.09
N PHE A 15 6.20 -12.39 -3.02
CA PHE A 15 5.12 -12.87 -3.89
C PHE A 15 5.57 -13.31 -5.28
N PHE A 16 6.74 -12.88 -5.77
CA PHE A 16 7.20 -13.18 -7.14
C PHE A 16 8.38 -14.13 -7.22
N TYR A 17 9.11 -14.36 -6.13
CA TYR A 17 10.19 -15.35 -6.14
C TYR A 17 9.67 -16.70 -5.68
N LYS A 18 9.91 -17.73 -6.50
CA LYS A 18 9.61 -19.14 -6.19
C LYS A 18 10.26 -19.59 -4.88
N THR A 19 11.47 -19.11 -4.62
CA THR A 19 12.23 -19.32 -3.39
C THR A 19 12.66 -17.97 -2.81
N PRO A 20 11.80 -17.31 -2.00
CA PRO A 20 12.14 -16.04 -1.39
C PRO A 20 13.39 -16.15 -0.52
N ARG A 21 14.32 -15.19 -0.65
CA ARG A 21 15.59 -15.19 0.08
C ARG A 21 15.39 -14.56 1.44
N LEU A 22 15.62 -15.34 2.50
CA LEU A 22 15.41 -14.90 3.88
C LEU A 22 16.18 -13.62 4.22
N TRP A 23 17.45 -13.49 3.80
CA TRP A 23 18.25 -12.30 4.10
C TRP A 23 17.68 -11.02 3.44
N VAL A 24 17.07 -11.12 2.25
CA VAL A 24 16.43 -9.99 1.56
C VAL A 24 15.15 -9.58 2.30
N ILE A 25 14.34 -10.56 2.70
CA ILE A 25 13.14 -10.34 3.51
C ILE A 25 13.50 -9.64 4.83
N LEU A 26 14.53 -10.13 5.53
CA LEU A 26 14.99 -9.55 6.80
C LEU A 26 15.53 -8.14 6.62
N LEU A 27 16.34 -7.90 5.57
CA LEU A 27 16.87 -6.59 5.25
C LEU A 27 15.74 -5.57 5.04
N PHE A 28 14.79 -5.86 4.15
CA PHE A 28 13.69 -4.93 3.90
C PHE A 28 12.77 -4.78 5.11
N SER A 29 12.52 -5.85 5.86
CA SER A 29 11.73 -5.78 7.10
C SER A 29 12.38 -4.85 8.12
N LEU A 30 13.69 -4.97 8.34
CA LEU A 30 14.43 -4.12 9.25
C LEU A 30 14.39 -2.65 8.80
N THR A 31 14.60 -2.37 7.51
CA THR A 31 14.53 -1.00 6.98
C THR A 31 13.14 -0.37 7.10
N ILE A 32 12.07 -1.16 7.00
CA ILE A 32 10.70 -0.68 7.21
C ILE A 32 10.48 -0.38 8.70
N LEU A 33 10.95 -1.23 9.60
CA LEU A 33 10.85 -1.00 11.05
C LEU A 33 11.59 0.27 11.48
N THR A 34 12.82 0.47 11.02
CA THR A 34 13.63 1.65 11.35
C THR A 34 13.10 2.94 10.73
N SER A 35 12.25 2.85 9.69
CA SER A 35 11.59 4.03 9.11
C SER A 35 10.46 4.61 9.98
N PHE A 36 10.08 3.93 11.07
CA PHE A 36 8.97 4.31 11.97
C PHE A 36 7.66 4.66 11.25
N SER A 37 7.42 4.01 10.10
CA SER A 37 6.26 4.20 9.24
C SER A 37 5.13 3.29 9.68
N THR A 38 4.02 3.86 10.17
CA THR A 38 2.83 3.10 10.60
C THR A 38 2.27 2.24 9.45
N THR A 39 2.22 2.80 8.24
CA THR A 39 1.82 2.09 7.02
C THR A 39 2.72 0.90 6.72
N GLY A 40 4.04 1.07 6.86
CA GLY A 40 5.00 -0.01 6.63
C GLY A 40 4.89 -1.11 7.69
N MET A 41 4.68 -0.75 8.96
CA MET A 41 4.50 -1.70 10.05
C MET A 41 3.24 -2.55 9.86
N VAL A 42 2.11 -1.95 9.46
CA VAL A 42 0.88 -2.69 9.13
C VAL A 42 1.15 -3.71 8.01
N LEU A 43 1.86 -3.31 6.95
CA LEU A 43 2.24 -4.22 5.88
C LEU A 43 3.13 -5.37 6.38
N LEU A 44 4.10 -5.09 7.26
CA LEU A 44 4.96 -6.14 7.82
C LEU A 44 4.16 -7.19 8.59
N VAL A 45 3.17 -6.79 9.38
CA VAL A 45 2.31 -7.72 10.11
C VAL A 45 1.54 -8.62 9.13
N ILE A 46 0.98 -8.05 8.06
CA ILE A 46 0.24 -8.82 7.05
C ILE A 46 1.17 -9.78 6.28
N VAL A 47 2.35 -9.32 5.88
CA VAL A 47 3.34 -10.15 5.17
C VAL A 47 3.87 -11.27 6.07
N ALA A 48 4.17 -10.97 7.34
CA ALA A 48 4.59 -11.99 8.30
C ALA A 48 3.51 -13.05 8.49
N PHE A 49 2.24 -12.64 8.64
CA PHE A 49 1.11 -13.54 8.71
C PHE A 49 1.02 -14.45 7.47
N TYR A 50 1.14 -13.89 6.27
CA TYR A 50 1.14 -14.66 5.01
C TYR A 50 2.27 -15.71 4.96
N LEU A 51 3.50 -15.32 5.33
CA LEU A 51 4.65 -16.24 5.34
C LEU A 51 4.47 -17.37 6.36
N ILE A 52 3.93 -17.08 7.54
CA ILE A 52 3.61 -18.06 8.58
C ILE A 52 2.57 -19.06 8.04
N MET A 53 1.52 -18.59 7.37
CA MET A 53 0.47 -19.46 6.82
C MET A 53 0.97 -20.35 5.67
N THR A 54 1.80 -19.83 4.78
CA THR A 54 2.24 -20.54 3.57
C THR A 54 3.49 -21.43 3.77
N PHE A 55 4.13 -21.38 4.94
CA PHE A 55 5.31 -22.19 5.24
C PHE A 55 4.97 -23.70 5.22
N LYS A 56 5.46 -24.42 4.19
CA LYS A 56 5.12 -25.83 3.88
C LYS A 56 5.83 -26.88 4.75
N LYS A 57 7.03 -26.60 5.27
CA LYS A 57 7.72 -27.51 6.20
C LYS A 57 7.12 -27.31 7.59
N SER A 58 6.31 -28.27 8.00
CA SER A 58 5.52 -28.19 9.22
C SER A 58 5.84 -29.40 10.11
N THR A 59 6.81 -29.25 11.01
CA THR A 59 6.87 -30.11 12.19
C THR A 59 5.75 -29.68 13.16
N VAL A 60 5.32 -30.57 14.06
CA VAL A 60 4.31 -30.24 15.11
C VAL A 60 4.73 -28.99 15.89
N VAL A 61 6.03 -28.81 16.13
CA VAL A 61 6.61 -27.61 16.75
C VAL A 61 6.33 -26.34 15.94
N ILE A 62 6.48 -26.38 14.61
CA ILE A 62 6.16 -25.24 13.75
C ILE A 62 4.65 -24.96 13.78
N GLN A 63 3.77 -25.95 13.82
CA GLN A 63 2.33 -25.72 13.94
C GLN A 63 1.93 -25.08 15.28
N LEU A 64 2.57 -25.51 16.38
CA LEU A 64 2.37 -24.92 17.70
C LEU A 64 2.91 -23.48 17.77
N VAL A 65 4.06 -23.22 17.14
CA VAL A 65 4.62 -21.87 16.97
C VAL A 65 3.68 -21.01 16.11
N LYS A 66 3.08 -21.55 15.04
CA LYS A 66 2.03 -20.86 14.26
C LYS A 66 0.82 -20.54 15.14
N LEU A 67 0.36 -21.47 15.99
CA LEU A 67 -0.80 -21.28 16.88
C LEU A 67 -0.55 -20.22 17.97
N LEU A 68 0.69 -20.08 18.46
CA LEU A 68 1.06 -19.14 19.52
C LEU A 68 1.52 -17.77 18.99
N LEU A 69 2.34 -17.72 17.93
CA LEU A 69 2.85 -16.48 17.36
C LEU A 69 1.78 -15.71 16.57
N LEU A 70 0.74 -16.37 16.07
CA LEU A 70 -0.32 -15.74 15.29
C LEU A 70 -1.23 -14.84 16.14
N PRO A 71 -1.79 -15.28 17.29
CA PRO A 71 -2.46 -14.37 18.20
C PRO A 71 -1.48 -13.36 18.82
N LEU A 72 -0.24 -13.75 19.12
CA LEU A 72 0.74 -12.81 19.71
C LEU A 72 1.15 -11.69 18.74
N SER A 73 1.46 -12.01 17.48
CA SER A 73 1.78 -11.01 16.44
C SER A 73 0.58 -10.14 16.09
N PHE A 74 -0.64 -10.70 16.13
CA PHE A 74 -1.86 -9.95 15.98
C PHE A 74 -2.10 -8.99 17.17
N ILE A 75 -1.88 -9.43 18.40
CA ILE A 75 -1.99 -8.60 19.62
C ILE A 75 -0.92 -7.50 19.63
N VAL A 76 0.34 -7.83 19.31
CA VAL A 76 1.43 -6.85 19.22
C VAL A 76 1.17 -5.87 18.07
N GLY A 77 0.66 -6.35 16.93
CA GLY A 77 0.24 -5.51 15.82
C GLY A 77 -0.89 -4.56 16.20
N LEU A 78 -1.94 -5.07 16.85
CA LEU A 78 -3.05 -4.28 17.38
C LEU A 78 -2.58 -3.27 18.43
N PHE A 79 -1.70 -3.67 19.34
CA PHE A 79 -1.13 -2.81 20.36
C PHE A 79 -0.27 -1.70 19.74
N LEU A 80 0.56 -2.02 18.75
CA LEU A 80 1.34 -1.02 18.01
C LEU A 80 0.42 -0.06 17.26
N ILE A 81 -0.62 -0.58 16.59
CA ILE A 81 -1.60 0.24 15.88
C ILE A 81 -2.35 1.14 16.86
N THR A 82 -2.87 0.63 17.97
CA THR A 82 -3.62 1.44 18.95
C THR A 82 -2.71 2.42 19.69
N TYR A 83 -1.50 2.02 20.06
CA TYR A 83 -0.50 2.92 20.64
C TYR A 83 -0.16 4.06 19.67
N LEU A 84 0.07 3.74 18.39
CA LEU A 84 0.37 4.73 17.35
C LEU A 84 -0.84 5.60 16.99
N LEU A 85 -2.06 5.06 17.06
CA LEU A 85 -3.29 5.83 16.87
C LEU A 85 -3.50 6.79 18.05
N ASN A 86 -3.46 6.30 19.28
CA ASN A 86 -3.69 7.13 20.48
C ASN A 86 -2.62 8.22 20.64
N THR A 87 -1.34 7.88 20.47
CA THR A 87 -0.24 8.87 20.51
C THR A 87 -0.31 9.92 19.39
N ARG A 88 -0.97 9.61 18.26
CA ARG A 88 -1.15 10.55 17.12
C ARG A 88 -2.55 11.17 17.03
N LEU A 89 -3.46 10.82 17.94
CA LEU A 89 -4.79 11.43 18.07
C LEU A 89 -4.80 12.48 19.20
N ASP A 90 -4.01 12.27 20.26
CA ASP A 90 -3.94 13.18 21.41
C ASP A 90 -3.01 14.39 21.19
N THR A 91 -2.14 14.33 20.19
CA THR A 91 -1.43 15.49 19.63
C THR A 91 -1.92 15.70 18.20
N VAL A 92 -1.92 16.94 17.70
CA VAL A 92 -2.23 17.28 16.29
C VAL A 92 -1.34 16.47 15.36
N GLY A 93 -1.77 15.25 15.05
CA GLY A 93 -0.88 14.19 14.62
C GLY A 93 -1.05 13.85 13.16
N SER A 94 -0.02 13.23 12.60
CA SER A 94 0.00 12.80 11.19
C SER A 94 -1.19 11.90 10.78
N GLY A 95 -1.89 11.23 11.71
CA GLY A 95 -3.11 10.47 11.42
C GLY A 95 -4.29 11.38 11.09
N GLN A 96 -4.53 12.40 11.93
CA GLN A 96 -5.59 13.39 11.72
C GLN A 96 -5.37 14.17 10.41
N ILE A 97 -4.13 14.53 10.11
CA ILE A 97 -3.74 15.17 8.84
C ILE A 97 -4.11 14.29 7.63
N ARG A 98 -3.87 12.98 7.69
CA ARG A 98 -4.21 12.05 6.60
C ARG A 98 -5.72 11.92 6.39
N ILE A 99 -6.49 11.87 7.47
CA ILE A 99 -7.96 11.85 7.40
C ILE A 99 -8.48 13.14 6.78
N ASP A 100 -7.97 14.29 7.23
CA ASP A 100 -8.29 15.60 6.67
C ASP A 100 -7.93 15.69 5.18
N ASP A 101 -6.78 15.16 4.77
CA ASP A 101 -6.39 15.07 3.35
C ASP A 101 -7.42 14.29 2.52
N PHE A 102 -7.94 13.15 3.00
CA PHE A 102 -9.00 12.43 2.29
C PHE A 102 -10.27 13.27 2.14
N ILE A 103 -10.69 13.95 3.21
CA ILE A 103 -11.89 14.80 3.22
C ILE A 103 -11.74 15.97 2.26
N ILE A 104 -10.62 16.70 2.33
CA ILE A 104 -10.32 17.85 1.47
C ILE A 104 -10.22 17.41 0.01
N GLY A 105 -9.54 16.31 -0.26
CA GLY A 105 -9.40 15.78 -1.60
C GLY A 105 -10.73 15.42 -2.23
N PHE A 106 -11.58 14.71 -1.48
CA PHE A 106 -12.93 14.37 -1.93
C PHE A 106 -13.80 15.61 -2.19
N LYS A 107 -13.83 16.57 -1.24
CA LYS A 107 -14.56 17.84 -1.42
C LYS A 107 -14.07 18.63 -2.64
N THR A 108 -12.77 18.60 -2.90
CA THR A 108 -12.17 19.28 -4.06
C THR A 108 -12.52 18.58 -5.36
N TRP A 109 -12.48 17.26 -5.41
CA TRP A 109 -12.90 16.52 -6.59
C TRP A 109 -14.36 16.77 -6.96
N LEU A 110 -15.27 16.81 -5.97
CA LEU A 110 -16.70 17.02 -6.22
C LEU A 110 -17.03 18.34 -6.94
N GLU A 111 -16.19 19.37 -6.82
CA GLU A 111 -16.41 20.64 -7.53
C GLU A 111 -16.11 20.53 -9.03
N ARG A 112 -15.21 19.63 -9.43
CA ARG A 112 -14.84 19.40 -10.84
C ARG A 112 -14.64 17.90 -11.13
N PRO A 113 -15.72 17.10 -11.15
CA PRO A 113 -15.59 15.64 -11.14
C PRO A 113 -14.91 15.05 -12.37
N VAL A 114 -15.15 15.64 -13.55
CA VAL A 114 -14.70 15.07 -14.84
C VAL A 114 -13.22 15.38 -15.11
N PHE A 115 -12.84 16.66 -15.06
CA PHE A 115 -11.51 17.14 -15.46
C PHE A 115 -10.60 17.53 -14.29
N GLY A 116 -11.14 17.65 -13.07
CA GLY A 116 -10.39 18.16 -11.92
C GLY A 116 -9.93 19.62 -12.13
N TYR A 117 -8.88 19.98 -11.38
CA TYR A 117 -8.33 21.33 -11.33
C TYR A 117 -7.05 21.55 -12.16
N GLY A 118 -6.62 20.55 -12.93
CA GLY A 118 -5.42 20.57 -13.74
C GLY A 118 -4.25 19.79 -13.10
N TYR A 119 -3.47 19.15 -13.95
CA TYR A 119 -2.29 18.36 -13.56
C TYR A 119 -1.31 19.19 -12.72
N GLY A 120 -0.90 18.66 -11.56
CA GLY A 120 0.04 19.32 -10.66
C GLY A 120 -0.53 20.51 -9.88
N ASN A 121 -1.78 20.90 -10.11
CA ASN A 121 -2.39 22.03 -9.41
C ASN A 121 -2.81 21.64 -7.98
N VAL A 122 -2.02 22.05 -7.00
CA VAL A 122 -2.30 21.81 -5.57
C VAL A 122 -3.05 22.96 -4.89
N ALA A 123 -3.20 24.11 -5.55
CA ALA A 123 -3.79 25.30 -4.93
C ALA A 123 -5.22 25.05 -4.38
N PRO A 124 -6.15 24.39 -5.12
CA PRO A 124 -7.50 24.11 -4.64
C PRO A 124 -7.55 23.18 -3.42
N LEU A 125 -6.58 22.27 -3.29
CA LEU A 125 -6.43 21.41 -2.12
C LEU A 125 -5.96 22.23 -0.91
N THR A 126 -4.87 22.99 -1.09
CA THR A 126 -4.27 23.78 0.01
C THR A 126 -5.17 24.91 0.49
N ALA A 127 -5.99 25.50 -0.38
CA ALA A 127 -6.94 26.56 -0.03
C ALA A 127 -8.04 26.11 0.94
N LYS A 128 -8.27 24.79 1.04
CA LYS A 128 -9.29 24.20 1.93
C LYS A 128 -8.71 23.59 3.20
N MET A 129 -7.40 23.64 3.39
CA MET A 129 -6.75 23.15 4.60
C MET A 129 -7.00 24.11 5.76
N GLY A 130 -7.30 23.56 6.93
CA GLY A 130 -7.51 24.36 8.14
C GLY A 130 -6.21 24.97 8.67
N MET A 131 -6.33 26.12 9.34
CA MET A 131 -5.19 26.85 9.95
C MET A 131 -4.43 26.03 11.02
N TRP A 132 -5.10 25.05 11.65
CA TRP A 132 -4.53 24.16 12.67
C TRP A 132 -3.34 23.32 12.17
N ARG A 133 -3.20 23.15 10.85
CA ARG A 133 -2.10 22.44 10.18
C ARG A 133 -1.28 23.34 9.27
N ILE A 134 -1.20 24.64 9.55
CA ILE A 134 -0.44 25.59 8.70
C ILE A 134 1.04 25.18 8.52
N TRP A 135 1.62 24.51 9.51
CA TRP A 135 2.97 23.94 9.48
C TRP A 135 3.10 22.70 8.57
N ASN A 136 1.99 22.12 8.11
CA ASN A 136 1.95 20.98 7.20
C ASN A 136 0.83 21.11 6.16
N ARG A 137 1.17 21.76 5.04
CA ARG A 137 0.32 21.86 3.85
C ARG A 137 0.62 20.80 2.78
N GLY A 138 1.41 19.78 3.13
CA GLY A 138 1.64 18.63 2.27
C GLY A 138 0.42 17.72 2.24
N PHE A 139 0.22 17.01 1.13
CA PHE A 139 -0.87 16.05 0.97
C PHE A 139 -0.34 14.61 1.03
N SER A 140 -1.10 13.70 1.60
CA SER A 140 -0.58 12.38 1.98
C SER A 140 -1.03 11.20 1.11
N ASN A 141 -2.00 11.38 0.22
CA ASN A 141 -2.65 10.27 -0.48
C ASN A 141 -2.68 10.47 -2.01
N SER A 142 -2.30 9.43 -2.76
CA SER A 142 -2.20 9.52 -4.22
C SER A 142 -3.57 9.58 -4.90
N VAL A 143 -4.53 8.79 -4.40
CA VAL A 143 -5.85 8.63 -5.02
C VAL A 143 -6.62 9.95 -5.07
N MET A 144 -6.73 10.68 -3.94
CA MET A 144 -7.45 11.95 -3.96
C MET A 144 -6.66 13.06 -4.66
N THR A 145 -5.32 12.97 -4.71
CA THR A 145 -4.53 13.89 -5.53
C THR A 145 -4.89 13.74 -7.01
N ILE A 146 -4.96 12.50 -7.52
CA ILE A 146 -5.32 12.23 -8.91
C ILE A 146 -6.75 12.69 -9.20
N LEU A 147 -7.71 12.37 -8.33
CA LEU A 147 -9.10 12.78 -8.50
C LEU A 147 -9.26 14.31 -8.47
N ALA A 148 -8.64 15.00 -7.51
CA ALA A 148 -8.74 16.45 -7.41
C ALA A 148 -8.07 17.19 -8.59
N GLN A 149 -6.96 16.67 -9.09
CA GLN A 149 -6.20 17.32 -10.17
C GLN A 149 -6.72 16.94 -11.56
N GLY A 150 -7.03 15.67 -11.79
CA GLY A 150 -7.34 15.14 -13.11
C GLY A 150 -8.75 14.59 -13.28
N GLY A 151 -9.56 14.61 -12.22
CA GLY A 151 -10.92 14.10 -12.23
C GLY A 151 -11.00 12.60 -12.57
N VAL A 152 -12.20 12.17 -12.93
CA VAL A 152 -12.46 10.81 -13.41
C VAL A 152 -11.69 10.51 -14.70
N LEU A 153 -11.43 11.51 -15.54
CA LEU A 153 -10.70 11.32 -16.79
C LEU A 153 -9.29 10.75 -16.54
N ILE A 154 -8.46 11.43 -15.74
CA ILE A 154 -7.12 10.91 -15.41
C ILE A 154 -7.22 9.70 -14.50
N PHE A 155 -8.14 9.70 -13.52
CA PHE A 155 -8.32 8.55 -12.63
C PHE A 155 -8.65 7.25 -13.39
N SER A 156 -9.39 7.35 -14.50
CA SER A 156 -9.74 6.19 -15.34
C SER A 156 -8.51 5.47 -15.90
N VAL A 157 -7.44 6.22 -16.21
CA VAL A 157 -6.16 5.68 -16.71
C VAL A 157 -5.49 4.79 -15.66
N TYR A 158 -5.71 5.05 -14.38
CA TYR A 158 -5.19 4.23 -13.28
C TYR A 158 -6.12 3.04 -12.99
N ILE A 159 -7.43 3.30 -12.88
CA ILE A 159 -8.36 2.32 -12.33
C ILE A 159 -8.77 1.23 -13.33
N LEU A 160 -8.86 1.54 -14.63
CA LEU A 160 -9.25 0.55 -15.65
C LEU A 160 -8.21 -0.59 -15.78
N PRO A 161 -6.89 -0.31 -15.87
CA PRO A 161 -5.85 -1.35 -15.80
C PRO A 161 -5.95 -2.23 -14.55
N ILE A 162 -6.18 -1.61 -13.38
CA ILE A 162 -6.29 -2.30 -12.10
C ILE A 162 -7.48 -3.25 -12.10
N PHE A 163 -8.66 -2.78 -12.52
CA PHE A 163 -9.87 -3.63 -12.57
C PHE A 163 -9.67 -4.82 -13.48
N LYS A 164 -9.15 -4.61 -14.69
CA LYS A 164 -8.85 -5.70 -15.64
C LYS A 164 -7.87 -6.70 -15.05
N GLY A 165 -6.77 -6.22 -14.46
CA GLY A 165 -5.76 -7.07 -13.82
C GLY A 165 -6.34 -7.93 -12.70
N ILE A 166 -7.12 -7.33 -11.79
CA ILE A 166 -7.78 -8.06 -10.69
C ILE A 166 -8.73 -9.13 -11.24
N THR A 167 -9.55 -8.80 -12.25
CA THR A 167 -10.47 -9.81 -12.83
C THR A 167 -9.72 -11.00 -13.42
N ASN A 168 -8.62 -10.76 -14.12
CA ASN A 168 -7.79 -11.83 -14.67
C ASN A 168 -7.15 -12.68 -13.56
N MET A 169 -6.61 -12.06 -12.51
CA MET A 169 -5.99 -12.77 -11.38
C MET A 169 -6.98 -13.67 -10.65
N ILE A 170 -8.24 -13.22 -10.50
CA ILE A 170 -9.31 -14.01 -9.90
C ILE A 170 -9.65 -15.22 -10.80
N VAL A 171 -9.80 -14.99 -12.11
CA VAL A 171 -10.11 -16.07 -13.09
C VAL A 171 -8.99 -17.11 -13.14
N GLN A 172 -7.73 -16.66 -13.09
CA GLN A 172 -6.55 -17.52 -13.12
C GLN A 172 -6.21 -18.15 -11.76
N LYS A 173 -6.92 -17.76 -10.70
CA LYS A 173 -6.66 -18.17 -9.31
C LYS A 173 -5.23 -17.86 -8.85
N SER A 174 -4.63 -16.79 -9.37
CA SER A 174 -3.25 -16.39 -9.06
C SER A 174 -3.18 -15.60 -7.75
N MET A 175 -3.39 -16.31 -6.64
CA MET A 175 -3.57 -15.71 -5.31
C MET A 175 -2.40 -14.82 -4.85
N ASN A 176 -1.16 -15.19 -5.17
CA ASN A 176 0.01 -14.37 -4.82
C ASN A 176 -0.02 -13.02 -5.53
N GLN A 177 -0.46 -13.00 -6.79
CA GLN A 177 -0.57 -11.79 -7.61
C GLN A 177 -1.69 -10.88 -7.09
N LEU A 178 -2.82 -11.49 -6.72
CA LEU A 178 -3.95 -10.80 -6.12
C LEU A 178 -3.55 -10.16 -4.77
N LEU A 179 -2.86 -10.91 -3.90
CA LEU A 179 -2.39 -10.40 -2.60
C LEU A 179 -1.38 -9.27 -2.77
N PHE A 180 -0.41 -9.42 -3.68
CA PHE A 180 0.50 -8.34 -4.03
C PHE A 180 -0.26 -7.08 -4.47
N THR A 181 -1.23 -7.24 -5.37
CA THR A 181 -2.03 -6.13 -5.90
C THR A 181 -2.81 -5.42 -4.79
N ILE A 182 -3.48 -6.16 -3.90
CA ILE A 182 -4.21 -5.58 -2.77
C ILE A 182 -3.27 -4.80 -1.84
N LEU A 183 -2.11 -5.36 -1.50
CA LEU A 183 -1.14 -4.70 -0.62
C LEU A 183 -0.49 -3.47 -1.28
N PHE A 184 -0.24 -3.54 -2.59
CA PHE A 184 0.19 -2.39 -3.37
C PHE A 184 -0.88 -1.27 -3.37
N LEU A 185 -2.14 -1.59 -3.63
CA LEU A 185 -3.24 -0.62 -3.62
C LEU A 185 -3.42 0.03 -2.25
N TYR A 186 -3.28 -0.75 -1.18
CA TYR A 186 -3.24 -0.23 0.19
C TYR A 186 -2.13 0.83 0.34
N LEU A 187 -0.88 0.49 -0.03
CA LEU A 187 0.26 1.41 0.05
C LEU A 187 0.04 2.67 -0.80
N TYR A 188 -0.46 2.49 -2.02
CA TYR A 188 -0.70 3.55 -2.98
C TYR A 188 -1.79 4.52 -2.53
N ALA A 189 -2.86 3.99 -1.93
CA ALA A 189 -3.95 4.80 -1.40
C ALA A 189 -3.50 5.68 -0.23
N VAL A 190 -2.63 5.20 0.66
CA VAL A 190 -2.25 5.92 1.90
C VAL A 190 -0.92 6.67 1.83
N THR A 191 -0.20 6.58 0.70
CA THR A 191 1.10 7.23 0.51
C THR A 191 1.06 8.13 -0.72
N ILE A 192 1.62 9.34 -0.62
CA ILE A 192 1.79 10.24 -1.75
C ILE A 192 2.93 9.75 -2.67
N THR A 193 2.55 9.25 -3.84
CA THR A 193 3.42 8.76 -4.93
C THR A 193 2.78 9.06 -6.30
N THR A 194 1.88 10.05 -6.33
CA THR A 194 1.16 10.52 -7.52
C THR A 194 2.13 10.81 -8.67
N TYR A 195 1.83 10.30 -9.85
CA TYR A 195 2.64 10.46 -11.08
C TYR A 195 4.09 9.94 -11.02
N ASN A 196 4.48 9.21 -9.97
CA ASN A 196 5.77 8.57 -9.95
C ASN A 196 5.79 7.38 -10.92
N TYR A 197 6.94 7.16 -11.57
CA TYR A 197 7.14 6.07 -12.53
C TYR A 197 6.87 4.68 -11.95
N LEU A 198 7.29 4.41 -10.71
CA LEU A 198 7.18 3.08 -10.11
C LEU A 198 5.72 2.61 -9.92
N PRO A 199 4.80 3.37 -9.29
CA PRO A 199 3.38 3.00 -9.25
C PRO A 199 2.75 2.81 -10.63
N ILE A 200 3.08 3.66 -11.61
CA ILE A 200 2.56 3.54 -12.97
C ILE A 200 3.01 2.23 -13.60
N LEU A 201 4.30 1.90 -13.49
CA LEU A 201 4.85 0.66 -13.98
C LEU A 201 4.20 -0.57 -13.31
N ILE A 202 3.99 -0.54 -12.00
CA ILE A 202 3.28 -1.62 -11.28
C ILE A 202 1.84 -1.77 -11.79
N ILE A 203 1.13 -0.66 -12.07
CA ILE A 203 -0.23 -0.70 -12.62
C ILE A 203 -0.25 -1.32 -14.02
N LEU A 204 0.74 -1.00 -14.87
CA LEU A 204 0.89 -1.65 -16.17
C LEU A 204 1.18 -3.14 -16.04
N PHE A 205 2.02 -3.54 -15.07
CA PHE A 205 2.23 -4.95 -14.76
C PHE A 205 0.92 -5.61 -14.30
N ILE A 206 0.13 -4.98 -13.42
CA ILE A 206 -1.16 -5.51 -12.96
C ILE A 206 -2.12 -5.75 -14.13
N TRP A 207 -2.19 -4.82 -15.10
CA TRP A 207 -2.98 -5.02 -16.31
C TRP A 207 -2.58 -6.31 -17.01
N ASP A 208 -1.29 -6.47 -17.28
CA ASP A 208 -0.75 -7.62 -18.01
C ASP A 208 -0.53 -8.83 -17.09
N SER A 209 -1.52 -9.16 -16.26
CA SER A 209 -1.44 -10.31 -15.34
C SER A 209 -1.13 -11.66 -16.03
N ASN A 210 -1.38 -11.76 -17.34
CA ASN A 210 -1.08 -12.96 -18.14
C ASN A 210 0.42 -13.22 -18.28
N SER A 211 1.25 -12.18 -18.42
CA SER A 211 2.70 -12.35 -18.53
C SER A 211 3.31 -12.87 -17.24
N TRP A 212 2.61 -12.79 -16.11
CA TRP A 212 3.11 -13.23 -14.82
C TRP A 212 3.23 -14.75 -14.75
N ASN A 213 2.35 -15.49 -15.43
CA ASN A 213 2.40 -16.96 -15.50
C ASN A 213 3.56 -17.47 -16.36
N ILE A 214 3.99 -16.68 -17.35
CA ILE A 214 5.14 -17.01 -18.21
C ILE A 214 6.44 -16.98 -17.37
N TYR A 215 6.59 -16.01 -16.48
CA TYR A 215 7.75 -15.93 -15.57
C TYR A 215 7.80 -17.04 -14.51
N GLU A 216 6.65 -17.53 -14.04
CA GLU A 216 6.62 -18.71 -13.16
C GLU A 216 7.08 -19.98 -13.89
N SER A 217 6.73 -20.13 -15.18
CA SER A 217 7.12 -21.28 -16.01
C SER A 217 8.60 -21.28 -16.42
N SER A 218 9.23 -20.11 -16.53
CA SER A 218 10.63 -19.98 -17.00
C SER A 218 11.69 -20.05 -15.89
N ARG A 219 11.27 -20.22 -14.62
CA ARG A 219 12.16 -20.40 -13.45
C ARG A 219 12.16 -21.86 -12.96
N VAL A 220 12.01 -22.80 -13.89
CA VAL A 220 12.28 -24.25 -13.67
C VAL A 220 13.76 -24.49 -13.71
#